data_AF-A0A2G9PDT4-F1
#
_entry.id   AF-A0A2G9PDT4-F1
#
_cell.length_a   1.000
_cell.length_b   1.000
_cell.length_c   1.000
_cell.angle_alpha   90.00
_cell.angle_beta   90.00
_cell.angle_gamma   90.00
#
_symmetry.space_group_name_H-M   'P 1'
#
loop_
_entity.id
_entity.type
_entity.pdbx_description
1 polymer ?
#
loop_
_entity_poly.entity_id
_entity_poly.type
_entity_poly.pdbx_seq_one_letter_code
_entity_poly.pdbx_strand_id
1 'polypeptide(L)'
;MEKKELLKELEKKFGESKKELNFKPSFEELENEFALNDFILSSDFVSENFSRQLCSRIVEHYREWHGYLNNLLLPNPSYYAGQTESKLFNSEDDRQKIWTLIKISMKFSSMHSLLALKHDKKLETDFINESYSSWINLFKPGLIYVMAKLNEGWKKE
;
A
#
# COMPACT_ATOMS: atom_id res chain seq x y z
N MET A 1 -25.23 11.26 1.48
CA MET A 1 -25.39 10.71 2.84
C MET A 1 -24.65 11.64 3.80
N GLU A 2 -25.09 11.81 5.05
CA GLU A 2 -24.30 12.64 5.97
C GLU A 2 -22.96 11.94 6.29
N LYS A 3 -21.85 12.69 6.37
CA LYS A 3 -20.50 12.11 6.63
C LYS A 3 -20.47 11.18 7.85
N LYS A 4 -21.25 11.50 8.89
CA LYS A 4 -21.38 10.68 10.09
C LYS A 4 -22.09 9.35 9.86
N GLU A 5 -23.05 9.30 8.93
CA GLU A 5 -23.76 8.07 8.57
C GLU A 5 -22.83 7.14 7.77
N LEU A 6 -22.07 7.70 6.82
CA LEU A 6 -21.12 6.95 6.01
C LEU A 6 -20.03 6.28 6.87
N LEU A 7 -19.50 6.97 7.89
CA LEU A 7 -18.51 6.39 8.80
C LEU A 7 -19.10 5.30 9.71
N LYS A 8 -20.36 5.45 10.15
CA LYS A 8 -21.06 4.37 10.88
C LYS A 8 -21.27 3.14 10.00
N GLU A 9 -21.60 3.36 8.74
CA GLU A 9 -21.73 2.27 7.77
C GLU A 9 -20.39 1.55 7.54
N LEU A 10 -19.29 2.30 7.41
CA LEU A 10 -17.94 1.77 7.32
C LEU A 10 -17.61 0.86 8.51
N GLU A 11 -17.79 1.33 9.74
CA GLU A 11 -17.52 0.55 10.95
C GLU A 11 -18.35 -0.75 10.98
N LYS A 12 -19.64 -0.65 10.62
CA LYS A 12 -20.53 -1.80 10.53
C LYS A 12 -20.04 -2.82 9.50
N LYS A 13 -19.78 -2.38 8.26
CA LYS A 13 -19.32 -3.23 7.15
C LYS A 13 -17.93 -3.84 7.42
N PHE A 14 -17.06 -3.11 8.10
CA PHE A 14 -15.80 -3.62 8.60
C PHE A 14 -16.02 -4.76 9.59
N GLY A 15 -16.88 -4.54 10.60
CA GLY A 15 -17.21 -5.56 11.60
C GLY A 15 -17.81 -6.83 11.01
N GLU A 16 -18.68 -6.70 10.00
CA GLU A 16 -19.23 -7.81 9.22
C GLU A 16 -18.13 -8.58 8.48
N SER A 17 -17.29 -7.86 7.71
CA SER A 17 -16.21 -8.47 6.93
C SER A 17 -15.16 -9.15 7.82
N LYS A 18 -14.86 -8.55 8.97
CA LYS A 18 -13.94 -9.10 9.98
C LYS A 18 -14.44 -10.45 10.52
N LYS A 19 -15.73 -10.54 10.82
CA LYS A 19 -16.35 -11.79 11.30
C LYS A 19 -16.39 -12.87 10.21
N GLU A 20 -16.70 -12.49 8.99
CA GLU A 20 -16.78 -13.43 7.85
C GLU A 20 -15.40 -13.99 7.49
N LEU A 21 -14.40 -13.13 7.37
CA LEU A 21 -13.08 -13.50 6.85
C LEU A 21 -12.06 -13.85 7.94
N ASN A 22 -12.32 -13.47 9.19
CA ASN A 22 -11.45 -13.68 10.34
C ASN A 22 -9.98 -13.22 10.09
N PHE A 23 -9.80 -12.13 9.35
CA PHE A 23 -8.48 -11.50 9.20
C PHE A 23 -8.01 -10.91 10.53
N LYS A 24 -6.72 -10.65 10.72
CA LYS A 24 -6.09 -10.29 12.01
C LYS A 24 -6.07 -8.79 12.32
N PRO A 25 -5.74 -7.88 11.39
CA PRO A 25 -5.62 -6.45 11.69
C PRO A 25 -6.94 -5.83 12.17
N SER A 26 -6.89 -5.01 13.21
CA SER A 26 -8.02 -4.24 13.72
C SER A 26 -8.38 -3.05 12.80
N PHE A 27 -9.53 -2.43 13.04
CA PHE A 27 -9.93 -1.24 12.30
C PHE A 27 -8.93 -0.10 12.50
N GLU A 28 -8.53 0.16 13.75
CA GLU A 28 -7.58 1.21 14.11
C GLU A 28 -6.21 1.01 13.45
N GLU A 29 -5.72 -0.23 13.44
CA GLU A 29 -4.48 -0.59 12.75
C GLU A 29 -4.53 -0.31 11.24
N LEU A 30 -5.63 -0.67 10.58
CA LEU A 30 -5.80 -0.44 9.14
C LEU A 30 -6.07 1.04 8.83
N GLU A 31 -6.78 1.74 9.71
CA GLU A 31 -7.02 3.17 9.59
C GLU A 31 -5.71 3.96 9.67
N ASN A 32 -4.88 3.67 10.67
CA ASN A 32 -3.61 4.36 10.88
C ASN A 32 -2.64 4.19 9.70
N GLU A 33 -2.67 3.04 9.04
CA GLU A 33 -1.75 2.74 7.95
C GLU A 33 -2.30 3.07 6.56
N PHE A 34 -3.63 3.01 6.39
CA PHE A 34 -4.25 3.10 5.06
C PHE A 34 -5.32 4.18 4.91
N ALA A 35 -5.62 4.96 5.97
CA ALA A 35 -6.57 6.08 5.97
C ALA A 35 -7.91 5.69 5.34
N LEU A 36 -8.60 4.71 5.94
CA LEU A 36 -9.88 4.18 5.46
C LEU A 36 -10.99 5.24 5.55
N ASN A 37 -11.02 6.03 6.63
CA ASN A 37 -12.03 7.09 6.79
C ASN A 37 -11.95 8.11 5.66
N ASP A 38 -10.75 8.63 5.39
CA ASP A 38 -10.53 9.62 4.32
C ASP A 38 -10.83 9.03 2.94
N PHE A 39 -10.46 7.78 2.72
CA PHE A 39 -10.77 7.05 1.49
C PHE A 39 -12.29 6.90 1.28
N ILE A 40 -13.04 6.55 2.32
CA ILE A 40 -14.49 6.39 2.23
C ILE A 40 -15.19 7.75 2.09
N LEU A 41 -14.77 8.76 2.85
CA LEU A 41 -15.33 10.11 2.76
C LEU A 41 -15.06 10.78 1.41
N SER A 42 -13.93 10.46 0.76
CA SER A 42 -13.61 10.97 -0.57
C SER A 42 -14.30 10.22 -1.70
N SER A 43 -14.52 8.90 -1.54
CA SER A 43 -15.29 8.10 -2.50
C SER A 43 -16.81 8.27 -2.34
N ASP A 44 -17.29 8.73 -1.19
CA ASP A 44 -18.71 8.94 -0.84
C ASP A 44 -19.57 7.66 -0.91
N PHE A 45 -18.97 6.47 -0.71
CA PHE A 45 -19.71 5.22 -0.61
C PHE A 45 -18.97 4.12 0.17
N VAL A 46 -19.73 3.22 0.81
CA VAL A 46 -19.24 1.94 1.34
C VAL A 46 -19.80 0.82 0.46
N SER A 47 -18.94 -0.06 -0.02
CA SER A 47 -19.33 -1.20 -0.85
C SER A 47 -20.07 -2.25 -0.03
N GLU A 48 -21.12 -2.85 -0.61
CA GLU A 48 -21.75 -4.07 -0.06
C GLU A 48 -20.74 -5.21 0.06
N ASN A 49 -19.73 -5.24 -0.82
CA ASN A 49 -18.58 -6.12 -0.73
C ASN A 49 -17.37 -5.37 -0.19
N PHE A 50 -17.46 -4.98 1.09
CA PHE A 50 -16.46 -4.15 1.75
C PHE A 50 -15.07 -4.80 1.80
N SER A 51 -14.97 -6.13 1.95
CA SER A 51 -13.67 -6.82 1.95
C SER A 51 -12.86 -6.54 0.69
N ARG A 52 -13.51 -6.47 -0.47
CA ARG A 52 -12.84 -6.09 -1.73
C ARG A 52 -12.45 -4.62 -1.77
N GLN A 53 -13.34 -3.73 -1.31
CA GLN A 53 -13.02 -2.30 -1.22
C GLN A 53 -11.80 -2.07 -0.31
N LEU A 54 -11.72 -2.78 0.81
CA LEU A 54 -10.56 -2.78 1.69
C LEU A 54 -9.30 -3.32 0.99
N CYS A 55 -9.38 -4.45 0.29
CA CYS A 55 -8.25 -4.99 -0.47
C CYS A 55 -7.74 -4.01 -1.54
N SER A 56 -8.67 -3.32 -2.23
CA SER A 56 -8.35 -2.30 -3.22
C SER A 56 -7.65 -1.10 -2.59
N ARG A 57 -8.11 -0.63 -1.43
CA ARG A 57 -7.45 0.46 -0.70
C ARG A 57 -6.04 0.07 -0.25
N ILE A 58 -5.86 -1.14 0.27
CA ILE A 58 -4.53 -1.62 0.69
C ILE A 58 -3.58 -1.72 -0.51
N VAL A 59 -4.02 -2.27 -1.65
CA VAL A 59 -3.12 -2.45 -2.80
C VAL A 59 -2.74 -1.12 -3.46
N GLU A 60 -3.60 -0.11 -3.39
CA GLU A 60 -3.32 1.24 -3.91
C GLU A 60 -2.05 1.80 -3.26
N HIS A 61 -1.94 1.72 -1.93
CA HIS A 61 -0.74 2.15 -1.21
C HIS A 61 0.53 1.46 -1.67
N TYR A 62 0.49 0.20 -2.09
CA TYR A 62 1.66 -0.46 -2.68
C TYR A 62 1.96 0.03 -4.09
N ARG A 63 0.93 0.26 -4.90
CA ARG A 63 1.04 0.61 -6.33
C ARG A 63 1.53 2.03 -6.53
N GLU A 64 1.16 2.96 -5.66
CA GLU A 64 1.60 4.37 -5.71
C GLU A 64 3.14 4.48 -5.71
N TRP A 65 3.84 3.62 -4.97
CA TRP A 65 5.30 3.64 -4.90
C TRP A 65 6.00 2.93 -6.07
N HIS A 66 5.29 2.12 -6.85
CA HIS A 66 5.92 1.27 -7.86
C HIS A 66 6.73 2.09 -8.88
N GLY A 67 6.09 3.09 -9.48
CA GLY A 67 6.72 3.93 -10.50
C GLY A 67 7.91 4.70 -9.94
N TYR A 68 7.77 5.23 -8.72
CA TYR A 68 8.82 5.98 -8.05
C TYR A 68 10.04 5.10 -7.73
N LEU A 69 9.84 3.95 -7.08
CA LEU A 69 10.92 3.02 -6.75
C LEU A 69 11.62 2.49 -8.00
N ASN A 70 10.88 2.18 -9.07
CA ASN A 70 11.47 1.75 -10.33
C ASN A 70 12.34 2.84 -10.95
N ASN A 71 11.91 4.10 -10.91
CA ASN A 71 12.67 5.24 -11.41
C ASN A 71 13.97 5.49 -10.62
N LEU A 72 14.05 5.11 -9.34
CA LEU A 72 15.32 5.18 -8.60
C LEU A 72 16.37 4.17 -9.12
N LEU A 73 15.94 3.02 -9.66
CA LEU A 73 16.86 2.02 -10.21
C LEU A 73 17.17 2.23 -11.69
N LEU A 74 16.16 2.66 -12.44
CA LEU A 74 16.14 2.86 -13.88
C LEU A 74 15.50 4.23 -14.19
N PRO A 75 16.25 5.33 -13.99
CA PRO A 75 15.69 6.67 -14.12
C PRO A 75 15.29 6.98 -15.55
N ASN A 76 14.16 7.67 -15.72
CA ASN A 76 13.76 8.22 -17.00
C ASN A 76 14.81 9.26 -17.47
N PRO A 77 15.45 9.09 -18.64
CA PRO A 77 16.47 10.01 -19.13
C PRO A 77 15.97 11.44 -19.37
N SER A 78 14.66 11.64 -19.50
CA SER A 78 14.03 12.96 -19.67
C SER A 78 13.64 13.61 -18.34
N TYR A 79 13.79 12.90 -17.21
CA TYR A 79 13.42 13.39 -15.89
C TYR A 79 14.66 13.63 -15.03
N TYR A 80 15.13 14.88 -15.02
CA TYR A 80 16.37 15.27 -14.34
C TYR A 80 16.37 14.99 -12.84
N ALA A 81 15.28 15.29 -12.13
CA ALA A 81 15.19 15.02 -10.70
C ALA A 81 15.36 13.52 -10.41
N GLY A 82 14.72 12.65 -11.20
CA GLY A 82 14.90 11.20 -11.10
C GLY A 82 16.33 10.73 -11.36
N GLN A 83 17.03 11.35 -12.33
CA GLN A 83 18.44 11.06 -12.58
C GLN A 83 19.34 11.50 -11.42
N THR A 84 19.04 12.64 -10.79
CA THR A 84 19.76 13.11 -9.60
C THR A 84 19.53 12.17 -8.43
N GLU A 85 18.27 11.84 -8.13
CA GLU A 85 17.90 10.94 -7.04
C GLU A 85 18.49 9.53 -7.20
N SER A 86 18.50 8.99 -8.42
CA SER A 86 19.06 7.66 -8.70
C SER A 86 20.54 7.54 -8.33
N LYS A 87 21.32 8.63 -8.48
CA LYS A 87 22.75 8.64 -8.11
C LYS A 87 22.99 8.46 -6.61
N LEU A 88 21.99 8.74 -5.76
CA LEU A 88 22.07 8.51 -4.32
C LEU A 88 22.00 7.02 -3.96
N PHE A 89 21.60 6.16 -4.91
CA PHE A 89 21.39 4.72 -4.72
C PHE A 89 22.28 3.88 -5.66
N ASN A 90 23.54 4.28 -5.83
CA ASN A 90 24.50 3.57 -6.68
C ASN A 90 25.11 2.32 -6.03
N SER A 91 25.00 2.15 -4.71
CA SER A 91 25.55 0.95 -4.06
C SER A 91 24.69 -0.28 -4.34
N GLU A 92 25.32 -1.45 -4.43
CA GLU A 92 24.58 -2.70 -4.66
C GLU A 92 23.55 -2.98 -3.56
N ASP A 93 23.88 -2.67 -2.31
CA ASP A 93 23.00 -2.82 -1.16
C ASP A 93 21.75 -1.92 -1.25
N ASP A 94 21.93 -0.65 -1.65
CA ASP A 94 20.81 0.26 -1.92
C ASP A 94 19.88 -0.27 -3.02
N ARG A 95 20.47 -0.68 -4.14
CA ARG A 95 19.72 -1.18 -5.29
C ARG A 95 18.93 -2.44 -4.93
N GLN A 96 19.53 -3.34 -4.15
CA GLN A 96 18.88 -4.56 -3.69
C GLN A 96 17.75 -4.30 -2.69
N LYS A 97 17.89 -3.29 -1.82
CA LYS A 97 16.80 -2.85 -0.92
C LYS A 97 15.61 -2.33 -1.71
N ILE A 98 15.85 -1.42 -2.66
CA ILE A 98 14.79 -0.87 -3.52
C ILE A 98 14.14 -1.98 -4.35
N TRP A 99 14.93 -2.88 -4.94
CA TRP A 99 14.41 -4.02 -5.70
C TRP A 99 13.53 -4.93 -4.84
N THR A 100 13.88 -5.13 -3.58
CA THR A 100 13.06 -5.89 -2.63
C THR A 100 11.71 -5.24 -2.40
N LEU A 101 11.66 -3.91 -2.26
CA LEU A 101 10.40 -3.17 -2.18
C LEU A 101 9.58 -3.34 -3.47
N ILE A 102 10.18 -3.19 -4.64
CA ILE A 102 9.49 -3.39 -5.93
C ILE A 102 8.87 -4.78 -5.99
N LYS A 103 9.60 -5.84 -5.63
CA LYS A 103 9.06 -7.21 -5.58
C LYS A 103 7.86 -7.35 -4.64
N ILE A 104 7.92 -6.73 -3.46
CA ILE A 104 6.81 -6.75 -2.50
C ILE A 104 5.58 -6.03 -3.10
N SER A 105 5.76 -4.84 -3.67
CA SER A 105 4.65 -4.11 -4.32
C SER A 105 4.00 -4.93 -5.45
N MET A 106 4.82 -5.62 -6.25
CA MET A 106 4.36 -6.44 -7.36
C MET A 106 3.67 -7.72 -6.89
N LYS A 107 4.15 -8.34 -5.80
CA LYS A 107 3.47 -9.48 -5.17
C LYS A 107 2.04 -9.09 -4.80
N PHE A 108 1.83 -7.99 -4.09
CA PHE A 108 0.47 -7.62 -3.68
C PHE A 108 -0.38 -7.09 -4.84
N SER A 109 0.21 -6.37 -5.79
CA SER A 109 -0.51 -5.95 -7.00
C SER A 109 -1.03 -7.15 -7.81
N SER A 110 -0.21 -8.19 -7.98
CA SER A 110 -0.60 -9.41 -8.68
C SER A 110 -1.57 -10.27 -7.87
N MET A 111 -1.35 -10.41 -6.55
CA MET A 111 -2.28 -11.12 -5.66
C MET A 111 -3.67 -10.47 -5.64
N HIS A 112 -3.75 -9.14 -5.58
CA HIS A 112 -5.03 -8.42 -5.69
C HIS A 112 -5.72 -8.66 -7.04
N SER A 113 -4.95 -8.69 -8.14
CA SER A 113 -5.51 -9.01 -9.46
C SER A 113 -6.04 -10.44 -9.51
N LEU A 114 -5.36 -11.38 -8.86
CA LEU A 114 -5.81 -12.77 -8.72
C LEU A 114 -7.09 -12.88 -7.89
N LEU A 115 -7.25 -12.10 -6.82
CA LEU A 115 -8.49 -12.02 -6.05
C LEU A 115 -9.68 -11.61 -6.90
N ALA A 116 -9.50 -10.58 -7.73
CA ALA A 116 -10.53 -10.07 -8.61
C ALA A 116 -10.97 -11.15 -9.63
N LEU A 117 -10.10 -12.07 -10.00
CA LEU A 117 -10.38 -13.15 -10.95
C LEU A 117 -10.97 -14.41 -10.29
N LYS A 118 -10.49 -14.76 -9.09
CA LYS A 118 -10.87 -16.02 -8.43
C LYS A 118 -12.06 -15.91 -7.47
N HIS A 119 -12.30 -14.71 -6.92
CA HIS A 119 -13.34 -14.49 -5.92
C HIS A 119 -13.24 -15.42 -4.69
N ASP A 120 -12.01 -15.80 -4.34
CA ASP A 120 -11.72 -16.75 -3.26
C ASP A 120 -11.59 -16.02 -1.91
N LYS A 121 -12.47 -16.35 -0.96
CA LYS A 121 -12.52 -15.73 0.37
C LYS A 121 -11.30 -16.03 1.23
N LYS A 122 -10.72 -17.23 1.12
CA LYS A 122 -9.47 -17.55 1.82
C LYS A 122 -8.34 -16.70 1.29
N LEU A 123 -8.27 -16.54 -0.04
CA LEU A 123 -7.28 -15.67 -0.65
C LEU A 123 -7.49 -14.21 -0.22
N GLU A 124 -8.73 -13.74 -0.06
CA GLU A 124 -9.03 -12.39 0.47
C GLU A 124 -8.48 -12.23 1.91
N THR A 125 -8.71 -13.21 2.79
CA THR A 125 -8.15 -13.23 4.15
C THR A 125 -6.63 -13.22 4.15
N ASP A 126 -6.00 -14.08 3.33
CA ASP A 126 -4.55 -14.18 3.22
C ASP A 126 -3.96 -12.86 2.70
N PHE A 127 -4.62 -12.23 1.71
CA PHE A 127 -4.21 -10.94 1.20
C PHE A 127 -4.21 -9.88 2.29
N ILE A 128 -5.30 -9.70 3.04
CA ILE A 128 -5.40 -8.66 4.09
C ILE A 128 -4.31 -8.89 5.15
N ASN A 129 -4.13 -10.12 5.61
CA ASN A 129 -3.16 -10.45 6.65
C ASN A 129 -1.71 -10.25 6.19
N GLU A 130 -1.35 -10.79 5.03
CA GLU A 130 0.00 -10.72 4.50
C GLU A 130 0.37 -9.30 4.06
N SER A 131 -0.56 -8.59 3.41
CA SER A 131 -0.32 -7.22 2.96
C SER A 131 -0.18 -6.25 4.11
N TYR A 132 -0.98 -6.36 5.16
CA TYR A 132 -0.77 -5.60 6.38
C TYR A 132 0.59 -5.96 7.00
N SER A 133 0.83 -7.23 7.34
CA SER A 133 2.09 -7.64 7.99
C SER A 133 3.33 -7.22 7.21
N SER A 134 3.34 -7.38 5.87
CA SER A 134 4.44 -6.96 5.03
C SER A 134 4.59 -5.43 4.97
N TRP A 135 3.50 -4.67 5.10
CA TRP A 135 3.54 -3.22 5.12
C TRP A 135 4.34 -2.74 6.32
N ILE A 136 3.94 -3.17 7.52
CA ILE A 136 4.53 -2.70 8.78
C ILE A 136 5.96 -3.19 8.97
N ASN A 137 6.24 -4.44 8.58
CA ASN A 137 7.52 -5.07 8.91
C ASN A 137 8.60 -4.86 7.85
N LEU A 138 8.23 -4.64 6.59
CA LEU A 138 9.18 -4.63 5.48
C LEU A 138 9.03 -3.40 4.60
N PHE A 139 7.84 -3.14 4.08
CA PHE A 139 7.64 -2.14 3.03
C PHE A 139 7.76 -0.71 3.57
N LYS A 140 6.98 -0.35 4.59
CA LYS A 140 7.02 0.98 5.22
C LYS A 140 8.40 1.30 5.82
N PRO A 141 9.07 0.41 6.59
CA PRO A 141 10.44 0.67 7.06
C PRO A 141 11.43 0.89 5.92
N GLY A 142 11.32 0.12 4.83
CA GLY A 142 12.17 0.31 3.65
C GLY A 142 11.89 1.62 2.91
N LEU A 143 10.63 2.04 2.80
CA LEU A 143 10.28 3.36 2.26
C LEU A 143 10.85 4.48 3.11
N ILE A 144 10.74 4.38 4.44
CA ILE A 144 11.32 5.36 5.38
C ILE A 144 12.83 5.50 5.13
N TYR A 145 13.54 4.39 4.96
CA TYR A 145 14.96 4.41 4.62
C TYR A 145 15.24 5.17 3.31
N VAL A 146 14.51 4.84 2.23
CA VAL A 146 14.68 5.48 0.92
C VAL A 146 14.39 6.98 1.01
N MET A 147 13.26 7.37 1.61
CA MET A 147 12.85 8.77 1.76
C MET A 147 13.79 9.58 2.65
N ALA A 148 14.29 8.99 3.74
CA ALA A 148 15.25 9.66 4.62
C ALA A 148 16.55 9.97 3.85
N LYS A 149 17.07 8.99 3.10
CA LYS A 149 18.28 9.17 2.31
C LYS A 149 18.11 10.23 1.22
N LEU A 150 16.96 10.24 0.54
CA LEU A 150 16.60 11.27 -0.44
C LEU A 150 16.53 12.66 0.19
N ASN A 151 15.82 12.79 1.31
CA ASN A 151 15.69 14.06 2.02
C ASN A 151 17.05 14.61 2.47
N GLU A 152 17.94 13.74 2.92
CA GLU A 152 19.32 14.10 3.25
C GLU A 152 20.15 14.46 2.01
N GLY A 153 19.97 13.76 0.90
CA GLY A 153 20.62 14.06 -0.37
C GLY A 153 20.30 15.46 -0.87
N TRP A 154 19.00 15.81 -0.90
CA TRP A 154 18.53 17.13 -1.32
C TRP A 154 18.93 18.28 -0.39
N LYS A 155 19.32 18.01 0.87
CA LYS A 155 19.85 19.02 1.79
C LYS A 155 21.32 19.36 1.57
N LYS A 156 22.06 18.48 0.87
CA LYS A 156 23.51 18.58 0.67
C LYS A 156 23.88 19.13 -0.71
N GLU A 157 22.92 19.21 -1.63
CA GLU A 157 23.00 20.01 -2.86
C GLU A 157 22.73 21.48 -2.57
#